data_AF-D0US35-F1
#
_entry.id   AF-D0US35-F1
#
_cell.length_a   1.000
_cell.length_b   1.000
_cell.length_c   1.000
_cell.angle_alpha   90.00
_cell.angle_beta   90.00
_cell.angle_gamma   90.00
#
_symmetry.space_group_name_H-M   'P 1'
#
loop_
_entity.id
_entity.type
_entity.pdbx_description
1 polymer ?
#
loop_
_entity_poly.entity_id
_entity_poly.type
_entity_poly.pdbx_seq_one_letter_code
_entity_poly.pdbx_strand_id
1 'polypeptide(L)'
;LYITDYAQGVYEDNEISRNALAGIWVKNYANPVMRRNHIHHGRDVGIFTFNNGQGYFEANDIHANRIAGFEVKAGANPTVVRCDIHHGQTGGIYVHENGLGQFLENRIHSNAYAGVWITANSNPTIRKNEIYNGQQGGVYIFGDGRGLIEHNNIYGNQLAGIQIRTSSNPIVRHNRIHHGEHGG
;
A
#
# COMPACT_ATOMS: atom_id res chain seq x y z
N LEU A 1 -8.74 14.74 5.23
CA LEU A 1 -9.96 14.09 5.76
C LEU A 1 -9.58 13.24 6.97
N TYR A 2 -10.36 13.28 8.06
CA TYR A 2 -10.05 12.56 9.29
C TYR A 2 -11.29 11.78 9.75
N ILE A 3 -11.22 10.45 9.73
CA ILE A 3 -12.30 9.54 10.14
C ILE A 3 -11.82 8.72 11.35
N THR A 4 -12.58 8.77 12.44
CA THR A 4 -12.17 8.19 13.74
C THR A 4 -13.37 7.61 14.49
N ASP A 5 -13.09 6.87 15.56
CA ASP A 5 -14.02 6.49 16.62
C ASP A 5 -15.29 5.85 16.06
N TYR A 6 -15.11 4.74 15.35
CA TYR A 6 -16.16 3.94 14.73
C TYR A 6 -16.95 4.65 13.61
N ALA A 7 -16.55 5.86 13.22
CA ALA A 7 -17.24 6.59 12.17
C ALA A 7 -17.23 5.83 10.84
N GLN A 8 -18.35 5.95 10.15
CA GLN A 8 -18.59 5.43 8.81
C GLN A 8 -18.91 6.58 7.87
N GLY A 9 -18.86 6.32 6.57
CA GLY A 9 -19.21 7.30 5.56
C GLY A 9 -18.88 6.79 4.18
N VAL A 10 -19.50 7.38 3.17
CA VAL A 10 -19.20 7.12 1.76
C VAL A 10 -18.62 8.40 1.16
N TYR A 11 -17.46 8.29 0.54
CA TYR A 11 -16.73 9.39 -0.07
C TYR A 11 -16.42 9.01 -1.51
N GLU A 12 -17.11 9.63 -2.45
CA GLU A 12 -16.97 9.33 -3.88
C GLU A 12 -16.59 10.57 -4.68
N ASP A 13 -15.73 10.38 -5.68
CA ASP A 13 -15.44 11.39 -6.71
C ASP A 13 -14.89 12.71 -6.14
N ASN A 14 -14.09 12.63 -5.05
CA ASN A 14 -13.47 13.78 -4.40
C ASN A 14 -12.00 13.99 -4.81
N GLU A 15 -11.58 15.24 -4.80
CA GLU A 15 -10.18 15.68 -4.90
C GLU A 15 -9.63 15.98 -3.49
N ILE A 16 -8.52 15.33 -3.12
CA ILE A 16 -7.85 15.52 -1.83
C ILE A 16 -6.36 15.76 -2.07
N SER A 17 -5.94 17.03 -2.10
CA SER A 17 -4.58 17.35 -2.51
C SER A 17 -3.88 18.43 -1.68
N ARG A 18 -2.54 18.46 -1.76
CA ARG A 18 -1.68 19.50 -1.18
C ARG A 18 -1.78 19.66 0.34
N ASN A 19 -2.13 18.58 1.03
CA ASN A 19 -2.22 18.54 2.50
C ASN A 19 -0.83 18.56 3.15
N ALA A 20 -0.72 19.20 4.32
CA ALA A 20 0.53 19.24 5.09
C ALA A 20 0.81 17.92 5.83
N LEU A 21 -0.26 17.21 6.21
CA LEU A 21 -0.26 15.86 6.77
C LEU A 21 -0.93 14.92 5.77
N ALA A 22 -1.19 13.67 6.17
CA ALA A 22 -1.79 12.72 5.24
C ALA A 22 -3.15 13.20 4.70
N GLY A 23 -3.45 12.84 3.45
CA GLY A 23 -4.69 13.24 2.79
C GLY A 23 -5.92 12.68 3.50
N ILE A 24 -5.86 11.42 3.92
CA ILE A 24 -6.92 10.72 4.66
C ILE A 24 -6.33 10.00 5.87
N TRP A 25 -6.91 10.22 7.05
CA TRP A 25 -6.69 9.38 8.22
C TRP A 25 -7.92 8.52 8.51
N VAL A 26 -7.70 7.23 8.75
CA VAL A 26 -8.72 6.31 9.26
C VAL A 26 -8.18 5.61 10.50
N LYS A 27 -8.83 5.84 11.65
CA LYS A 27 -8.36 5.28 12.92
C LYS A 27 -9.47 4.90 13.87
N ASN A 28 -9.09 4.24 14.97
CA ASN A 28 -9.99 3.93 16.08
C ASN A 28 -11.27 3.23 15.58
N TYR A 29 -11.10 2.14 14.85
CA TYR A 29 -12.19 1.31 14.30
C TYR A 29 -13.11 2.00 13.28
N ALA A 30 -12.75 3.20 12.80
CA ALA A 30 -13.45 3.82 11.68
C ALA A 30 -13.44 2.92 10.43
N ASN A 31 -14.52 2.97 9.66
CA ASN A 31 -14.72 2.11 8.49
C ASN A 31 -15.41 2.85 7.33
N PRO A 32 -14.70 3.75 6.64
CA PRO A 32 -15.23 4.48 5.50
C PRO A 32 -15.23 3.64 4.22
N VAL A 33 -16.12 3.98 3.30
CA VAL A 33 -16.08 3.54 1.90
C VAL A 33 -15.60 4.70 1.05
N MET A 34 -14.51 4.51 0.31
CA MET A 34 -13.89 5.54 -0.53
C MET A 34 -13.77 5.04 -1.97
N ARG A 35 -14.46 5.69 -2.91
CA ARG A 35 -14.46 5.29 -4.32
C ARG A 35 -14.07 6.42 -5.25
N ARG A 36 -13.26 6.13 -6.26
CA ARG A 36 -12.97 7.08 -7.36
C ARG A 36 -12.49 8.46 -6.88
N ASN A 37 -11.82 8.52 -5.73
CA ASN A 37 -11.22 9.75 -5.25
C ASN A 37 -9.81 9.90 -5.80
N HIS A 38 -9.37 11.14 -5.89
CA HIS A 38 -8.03 11.50 -6.33
C HIS A 38 -7.25 12.12 -5.17
N ILE A 39 -6.20 11.44 -4.71
CA ILE A 39 -5.44 11.81 -3.50
C ILE A 39 -3.98 12.04 -3.83
N HIS A 40 -3.55 13.31 -3.86
CA HIS A 40 -2.23 13.60 -4.42
C HIS A 40 -1.51 14.85 -3.92
N HIS A 41 -0.22 14.92 -4.23
CA HIS A 41 0.62 16.10 -3.96
C HIS A 41 0.63 16.53 -2.49
N GLY A 42 0.34 15.61 -1.55
CA GLY A 42 0.48 15.81 -0.12
C GLY A 42 1.94 15.82 0.32
N ARG A 43 2.23 16.51 1.42
CA ARG A 43 3.57 16.57 2.03
C ARG A 43 3.88 15.38 2.95
N ASP A 44 2.97 14.42 3.01
CA ASP A 44 3.00 13.22 3.85
C ASP A 44 2.42 12.04 3.05
N VAL A 45 1.91 11.00 3.71
CA VAL A 45 1.22 9.84 3.11
C VAL A 45 -0.08 10.24 2.39
N GLY A 46 -0.50 9.53 1.35
CA GLY A 46 -1.83 9.72 0.74
C GLY A 46 -2.97 9.32 1.70
N ILE A 47 -3.01 8.04 2.05
CA ILE A 47 -4.00 7.45 2.96
C ILE A 47 -3.27 6.74 4.10
N PHE A 48 -3.63 7.07 5.34
CA PHE A 48 -3.05 6.45 6.53
C PHE A 48 -4.14 5.79 7.39
N THR A 49 -4.02 4.47 7.55
CA THR A 49 -4.92 3.66 8.38
C THR A 49 -4.16 3.12 9.59
N PHE A 50 -4.67 3.36 10.80
CA PHE A 50 -3.97 2.97 12.03
C PHE A 50 -4.91 2.75 13.21
N ASN A 51 -4.44 2.17 14.31
CA ASN A 51 -5.24 1.90 15.52
C ASN A 51 -6.56 1.17 15.21
N ASN A 52 -6.45 0.00 14.59
CA ASN A 52 -7.60 -0.81 14.14
C ASN A 52 -8.53 -0.13 13.12
N GLY A 53 -8.07 0.95 12.47
CA GLY A 53 -8.76 1.55 11.32
C GLY A 53 -9.03 0.52 10.22
N GLN A 54 -10.24 0.56 9.68
CA GLN A 54 -10.69 -0.30 8.59
C GLN A 54 -10.87 0.56 7.33
N GLY A 55 -11.71 0.11 6.41
CA GLY A 55 -12.16 0.88 5.26
C GLY A 55 -12.12 0.06 3.98
N TYR A 56 -12.98 0.44 3.04
CA TYR A 56 -13.02 -0.11 1.70
C TYR A 56 -12.65 0.97 0.69
N PHE A 57 -11.51 0.81 0.04
CA PHE A 57 -10.95 1.76 -0.93
C PHE A 57 -10.99 1.12 -2.30
N GLU A 58 -11.78 1.69 -3.21
CA GLU A 58 -11.99 1.13 -4.54
C GLU A 58 -11.77 2.15 -5.63
N ALA A 59 -10.97 1.80 -6.65
CA ALA A 59 -10.76 2.64 -7.82
C ALA A 59 -10.31 4.07 -7.49
N ASN A 60 -9.55 4.27 -6.42
CA ASN A 60 -8.96 5.57 -6.09
C ASN A 60 -7.61 5.72 -6.81
N ASP A 61 -7.29 6.94 -7.21
CA ASP A 61 -5.99 7.33 -7.75
C ASP A 61 -5.18 8.05 -6.66
N ILE A 62 -4.02 7.50 -6.30
CA ILE A 62 -3.21 7.96 -5.17
C ILE A 62 -1.78 8.21 -5.63
N HIS A 63 -1.37 9.47 -5.73
CA HIS A 63 -0.08 9.78 -6.36
C HIS A 63 0.66 11.02 -5.93
N ALA A 64 1.95 11.10 -6.27
CA ALA A 64 2.80 12.27 -6.05
C ALA A 64 2.80 12.77 -4.60
N ASN A 65 2.53 11.87 -3.65
CA ASN A 65 2.63 12.15 -2.22
C ASN A 65 4.09 11.98 -1.78
N ARG A 66 4.52 12.79 -0.80
CA ARG A 66 5.93 12.83 -0.36
C ARG A 66 6.35 11.55 0.36
N ILE A 67 5.43 10.85 1.01
CA ILE A 67 5.71 9.56 1.66
C ILE A 67 4.99 8.48 0.85
N ALA A 68 4.35 7.51 1.50
CA ALA A 68 3.73 6.39 0.84
C ALA A 68 2.38 6.81 0.23
N GLY A 69 1.93 6.09 -0.79
CA GLY A 69 0.55 6.23 -1.25
C GLY A 69 -0.43 5.78 -0.17
N PHE A 70 -0.16 4.60 0.40
CA PHE A 70 -1.00 3.97 1.41
C PHE A 70 -0.16 3.44 2.57
N GLU A 71 -0.46 3.85 3.80
CA GLU A 71 0.19 3.35 5.02
C GLU A 71 -0.81 2.63 5.94
N VAL A 72 -0.39 1.50 6.50
CA VAL A 72 -1.18 0.66 7.41
C VAL A 72 -0.34 0.27 8.62
N LYS A 73 -0.84 0.55 9.82
CA LYS A 73 -0.18 0.10 11.05
C LYS A 73 -1.10 -0.14 12.24
N ALA A 74 -0.54 -0.65 13.35
CA ALA A 74 -1.24 -0.79 14.64
C ALA A 74 -2.60 -1.51 14.53
N GLY A 75 -2.61 -2.70 13.93
CA GLY A 75 -3.80 -3.55 13.79
C GLY A 75 -4.82 -3.08 12.75
N ALA A 76 -4.55 -1.99 12.02
CA ALA A 76 -5.40 -1.56 10.92
C ALA A 76 -5.48 -2.62 9.81
N ASN A 77 -6.65 -2.76 9.20
CA ASN A 77 -6.94 -3.81 8.22
C ASN A 77 -7.85 -3.31 7.06
N PRO A 78 -7.39 -2.34 6.26
CA PRO A 78 -8.18 -1.85 5.13
C PRO A 78 -8.27 -2.87 4.00
N THR A 79 -9.32 -2.77 3.20
CA THR A 79 -9.45 -3.48 1.92
C THR A 79 -9.29 -2.48 0.77
N VAL A 80 -8.25 -2.64 -0.04
CA VAL A 80 -7.86 -1.74 -1.12
C VAL A 80 -7.89 -2.51 -2.44
N VAL A 81 -8.80 -2.10 -3.33
CA VAL A 81 -9.20 -2.87 -4.51
C VAL A 81 -9.18 -2.00 -5.76
N ARG A 82 -8.49 -2.43 -6.81
CA ARG A 82 -8.47 -1.72 -8.11
C ARG A 82 -8.04 -0.25 -8.02
N CYS A 83 -7.27 0.13 -7.02
CA CYS A 83 -6.68 1.45 -6.91
C CYS A 83 -5.42 1.56 -7.78
N ASP A 84 -5.08 2.79 -8.14
CA ASP A 84 -3.83 3.14 -8.80
C ASP A 84 -2.95 3.91 -7.80
N ILE A 85 -1.76 3.38 -7.48
CA ILE A 85 -0.87 3.91 -6.45
C ILE A 85 0.51 4.14 -7.04
N HIS A 86 0.82 5.39 -7.37
CA HIS A 86 1.97 5.66 -8.21
C HIS A 86 2.69 6.98 -7.96
N HIS A 87 3.92 7.09 -8.48
CA HIS A 87 4.71 8.33 -8.45
C HIS A 87 4.89 8.92 -7.04
N GLY A 88 4.80 8.10 -5.98
CA GLY A 88 5.15 8.48 -4.61
C GLY A 88 6.65 8.62 -4.44
N GLN A 89 7.09 9.49 -3.53
CA GLN A 89 8.52 9.71 -3.27
C GLN A 89 9.12 8.68 -2.30
N THR A 90 8.31 7.75 -1.75
CA THR A 90 8.78 6.56 -1.05
C THR A 90 8.14 5.29 -1.63
N GLY A 91 7.65 4.36 -0.80
CA GLY A 91 7.00 3.13 -1.26
C GLY A 91 5.53 3.35 -1.64
N GLY A 92 4.97 2.53 -2.51
CA GLY A 92 3.55 2.65 -2.87
C GLY A 92 2.64 2.32 -1.68
N ILE A 93 2.82 1.12 -1.13
CA ILE A 93 2.12 0.63 0.06
C ILE A 93 3.14 0.34 1.16
N TYR A 94 2.88 0.80 2.37
CA TYR A 94 3.70 0.55 3.55
C TYR A 94 2.89 -0.05 4.70
N VAL A 95 3.17 -1.32 5.03
CA VAL A 95 2.51 -2.05 6.12
C VAL A 95 3.52 -2.36 7.22
N HIS A 96 3.31 -1.81 8.42
CA HIS A 96 4.24 -1.95 9.54
C HIS A 96 3.54 -1.98 10.91
N GLU A 97 4.29 -2.23 11.97
CA GLU A 97 3.80 -2.29 13.37
C GLU A 97 2.51 -3.10 13.55
N ASN A 98 2.52 -4.39 13.19
CA ASN A 98 1.35 -5.28 13.21
C ASN A 98 0.20 -4.82 12.30
N GLY A 99 0.52 -4.10 11.22
CA GLY A 99 -0.43 -3.75 10.18
C GLY A 99 -0.91 -4.99 9.42
N LEU A 100 -2.16 -4.95 8.98
CA LEU A 100 -2.78 -5.98 8.14
C LEU A 100 -3.16 -5.36 6.79
N GLY A 101 -4.28 -5.76 6.22
CA GLY A 101 -4.84 -5.21 5.01
C GLY A 101 -4.88 -6.20 3.86
N GLN A 102 -5.82 -5.96 2.95
CA GLN A 102 -5.98 -6.70 1.70
C GLN A 102 -5.78 -5.73 0.54
N PHE A 103 -4.76 -5.97 -0.26
CA PHE A 103 -4.44 -5.20 -1.46
C PHE A 103 -4.67 -6.10 -2.67
N LEU A 104 -5.79 -5.86 -3.35
CA LEU A 104 -6.32 -6.73 -4.40
C LEU A 104 -6.42 -5.98 -5.73
N GLU A 105 -5.88 -6.55 -6.80
CA GLU A 105 -6.13 -6.05 -8.16
C GLU A 105 -5.71 -4.58 -8.39
N ASN A 106 -4.74 -4.08 -7.61
CA ASN A 106 -4.23 -2.71 -7.72
C ASN A 106 -3.10 -2.62 -8.74
N ARG A 107 -2.90 -1.40 -9.26
CA ARG A 107 -1.69 -1.02 -9.99
C ARG A 107 -0.80 -0.21 -9.05
N ILE A 108 0.44 -0.65 -8.86
CA ILE A 108 1.40 -0.03 -7.94
C ILE A 108 2.69 0.19 -8.71
N HIS A 109 2.98 1.43 -9.10
CA HIS A 109 4.06 1.64 -10.04
C HIS A 109 4.75 3.00 -9.95
N SER A 110 5.94 3.10 -10.55
CA SER A 110 6.66 4.38 -10.68
C SER A 110 6.93 5.07 -9.34
N ASN A 111 6.95 4.33 -8.24
CA ASN A 111 7.28 4.84 -6.91
C ASN A 111 8.81 4.89 -6.75
N ALA A 112 9.30 5.89 -6.00
CA ALA A 112 10.73 6.08 -5.83
C ALA A 112 11.37 4.91 -5.06
N TYR A 113 10.65 4.29 -4.14
CA TYR A 113 11.08 3.07 -3.46
C TYR A 113 10.24 1.86 -3.87
N ALA A 114 10.24 0.79 -3.06
CA ALA A 114 9.58 -0.44 -3.45
C ALA A 114 8.08 -0.24 -3.61
N GLY A 115 7.45 -1.01 -4.50
CA GLY A 115 6.00 -0.97 -4.66
C GLY A 115 5.27 -1.26 -3.34
N VAL A 116 5.71 -2.31 -2.64
CA VAL A 116 5.14 -2.72 -1.34
C VAL A 116 6.24 -2.96 -0.32
N TRP A 117 6.08 -2.38 0.87
CA TRP A 117 6.90 -2.62 2.05
C TRP A 117 6.11 -3.32 3.15
N ILE A 118 6.67 -4.40 3.69
CA ILE A 118 6.07 -5.16 4.79
C ILE A 118 7.10 -5.38 5.89
N THR A 119 6.82 -4.88 7.10
CA THR A 119 7.76 -4.98 8.22
C THR A 119 7.09 -5.02 9.59
N ALA A 120 7.90 -5.16 10.64
CA ALA A 120 7.51 -5.06 12.04
C ALA A 120 6.28 -5.92 12.37
N ASN A 121 6.41 -7.23 12.14
CA ASN A 121 5.38 -8.25 12.42
C ASN A 121 4.07 -8.10 11.63
N SER A 122 4.07 -7.31 10.55
CA SER A 122 2.88 -7.12 9.71
C SER A 122 2.57 -8.34 8.85
N ASN A 123 1.29 -8.50 8.51
CA ASN A 123 0.78 -9.69 7.81
C ASN A 123 -0.34 -9.36 6.80
N PRO A 124 -0.06 -8.56 5.75
CA PRO A 124 -1.05 -8.22 4.74
C PRO A 124 -1.24 -9.33 3.70
N THR A 125 -2.31 -9.24 2.92
CA THR A 125 -2.51 -10.03 1.69
C THR A 125 -2.29 -9.14 0.47
N ILE A 126 -1.31 -9.48 -0.37
CA ILE A 126 -1.00 -8.81 -1.63
C ILE A 126 -1.34 -9.79 -2.75
N ARG A 127 -2.45 -9.54 -3.45
CA ARG A 127 -2.99 -10.51 -4.42
C ARG A 127 -3.47 -9.89 -5.73
N LYS A 128 -3.14 -10.52 -6.85
CA LYS A 128 -3.55 -10.10 -8.20
C LYS A 128 -3.16 -8.65 -8.58
N ASN A 129 -2.13 -8.09 -7.95
CA ASN A 129 -1.68 -6.73 -8.25
C ASN A 129 -0.70 -6.72 -9.41
N GLU A 130 -0.61 -5.59 -10.11
CA GLU A 130 0.49 -5.25 -11.00
C GLU A 130 1.46 -4.33 -10.25
N ILE A 131 2.70 -4.77 -10.07
CA ILE A 131 3.72 -4.04 -9.29
C ILE A 131 4.95 -3.80 -10.15
N TYR A 132 5.14 -2.57 -10.63
CA TYR A 132 6.11 -2.36 -11.71
C TYR A 132 6.79 -1.00 -11.76
N ASN A 133 7.92 -0.93 -12.48
CA ASN A 133 8.65 0.31 -12.76
C ASN A 133 9.00 1.16 -11.51
N GLY A 134 9.17 0.53 -10.34
CA GLY A 134 9.70 1.19 -9.14
C GLY A 134 11.22 1.29 -9.17
N GLN A 135 11.80 2.28 -8.48
CA GLN A 135 13.27 2.46 -8.43
C GLN A 135 13.95 1.56 -7.37
N GLN A 136 13.19 0.71 -6.68
CA GLN A 136 13.72 -0.37 -5.83
C GLN A 136 13.09 -1.71 -6.20
N GLY A 137 12.89 -2.62 -5.24
CA GLY A 137 12.26 -3.92 -5.50
C GLY A 137 10.75 -3.80 -5.66
N GLY A 138 10.10 -4.82 -6.22
CA GLY A 138 8.63 -4.82 -6.33
C GLY A 138 7.97 -4.92 -4.95
N VAL A 139 8.29 -6.00 -4.22
CA VAL A 139 7.83 -6.25 -2.85
C VAL A 139 9.05 -6.45 -1.96
N TYR A 140 9.15 -5.70 -0.87
CA TYR A 140 10.25 -5.81 0.08
C TYR A 140 9.73 -6.10 1.50
N ILE A 141 10.19 -7.22 2.06
CA ILE A 141 9.72 -7.79 3.32
C ILE A 141 10.92 -7.93 4.26
N PHE A 142 10.86 -7.28 5.42
CA PHE A 142 11.97 -7.27 6.38
C PHE A 142 11.48 -7.06 7.81
N GLY A 143 12.27 -7.41 8.83
CA GLY A 143 11.98 -7.12 10.23
C GLY A 143 10.77 -7.91 10.74
N ASP A 144 10.85 -9.24 10.64
CA ASP A 144 9.78 -10.17 11.01
C ASP A 144 8.48 -9.97 10.21
N GLY A 145 8.60 -9.41 9.00
CA GLY A 145 7.49 -9.27 8.07
C GLY A 145 6.94 -10.62 7.62
N ARG A 146 5.62 -10.70 7.48
CA ARG A 146 4.89 -11.88 6.99
C ARG A 146 3.99 -11.46 5.81
N GLY A 147 2.94 -12.22 5.55
CA GLY A 147 1.96 -11.90 4.53
C GLY A 147 1.85 -12.98 3.46
N LEU A 148 0.74 -12.91 2.73
CA LEU A 148 0.47 -13.74 1.57
C LEU A 148 0.68 -12.91 0.31
N ILE A 149 1.66 -13.29 -0.50
CA ILE A 149 1.97 -12.67 -1.78
C ILE A 149 1.61 -13.67 -2.87
N GLU A 150 0.48 -13.47 -3.55
CA GLU A 150 0.03 -14.45 -4.54
C GLU A 150 -0.61 -13.87 -5.81
N HIS A 151 -0.43 -14.55 -6.93
CA HIS A 151 -1.04 -14.16 -8.21
C HIS A 151 -0.69 -12.74 -8.70
N ASN A 152 0.40 -12.15 -8.20
CA ASN A 152 0.83 -10.82 -8.62
C ASN A 152 1.69 -10.89 -9.88
N ASN A 153 1.64 -9.83 -10.68
CA ASN A 153 2.54 -9.61 -11.80
C ASN A 153 3.56 -8.52 -11.42
N ILE A 154 4.82 -8.89 -11.26
CA ILE A 154 5.87 -8.02 -10.70
C ILE A 154 6.99 -7.86 -11.73
N TYR A 155 7.21 -6.65 -12.24
CA TYR A 155 8.12 -6.46 -13.38
C TYR A 155 8.71 -5.06 -13.52
N GLY A 156 9.81 -4.90 -14.27
CA GLY A 156 10.38 -3.58 -14.56
C GLY A 156 10.94 -2.81 -13.37
N ASN A 157 11.08 -3.46 -12.21
CA ASN A 157 11.62 -2.85 -11.00
C ASN A 157 13.16 -2.87 -11.06
N GLN A 158 13.81 -1.79 -10.59
CA GLN A 158 15.27 -1.63 -10.68
C GLN A 158 16.04 -2.59 -9.75
N LEU A 159 15.42 -3.08 -8.67
CA LEU A 159 15.98 -4.12 -7.81
C LEU A 159 15.17 -5.41 -7.91
N ALA A 160 15.36 -6.32 -6.94
CA ALA A 160 14.73 -7.63 -6.95
C ALA A 160 13.20 -7.54 -7.00
N GLY A 161 12.55 -8.44 -7.74
CA GLY A 161 11.09 -8.43 -7.83
C GLY A 161 10.44 -8.64 -6.46
N ILE A 162 10.89 -9.65 -5.71
CA ILE A 162 10.57 -9.83 -4.30
C ILE A 162 11.85 -9.97 -3.49
N GLN A 163 12.03 -9.13 -2.46
CA GLN A 163 13.15 -9.20 -1.53
C GLN A 163 12.66 -9.55 -0.12
N ILE A 164 13.26 -10.56 0.51
CA ILE A 164 12.89 -11.04 1.86
C ILE A 164 14.14 -11.03 2.75
N ARG A 165 14.08 -10.37 3.91
CA ARG A 165 15.21 -10.18 4.85
C ARG A 165 14.80 -10.28 6.31
N THR A 166 15.78 -10.34 7.21
CA THR A 166 15.64 -10.11 8.66
C THR A 166 14.48 -10.90 9.29
N SER A 167 14.63 -12.22 9.38
CA SER A 167 13.68 -13.15 10.03
C SER A 167 12.25 -13.14 9.47
N SER A 168 12.05 -12.55 8.29
CA SER A 168 10.74 -12.50 7.63
C SER A 168 10.38 -13.87 7.06
N ASN A 169 9.09 -14.22 7.12
CA ASN A 169 8.57 -15.52 6.69
C ASN A 169 7.20 -15.37 5.99
N PRO A 170 7.17 -14.83 4.76
CA PRO A 170 5.95 -14.72 3.97
C PRO A 170 5.63 -16.01 3.20
N ILE A 171 4.37 -16.14 2.77
CA ILE A 171 3.97 -17.14 1.79
C ILE A 171 3.98 -16.49 0.41
N VAL A 172 4.80 -17.00 -0.51
CA VAL A 172 4.92 -16.51 -1.90
C VAL A 172 4.52 -17.63 -2.85
N ARG A 173 3.44 -17.46 -3.61
CA ARG A 173 2.95 -18.49 -4.55
C ARG A 173 2.26 -17.92 -5.77
N HIS A 174 2.34 -18.58 -6.91
CA HIS A 174 1.65 -18.20 -8.15
C HIS A 174 1.92 -16.77 -8.65
N ASN A 175 3.05 -16.16 -8.30
CA ASN A 175 3.44 -14.84 -8.82
C ASN A 175 4.21 -14.98 -10.13
N ARG A 176 4.01 -14.03 -11.04
CA ARG A 176 4.84 -13.87 -12.23
C ARG A 176 5.84 -12.75 -11.95
N ILE A 177 7.12 -13.08 -11.85
CA ILE A 177 8.19 -12.12 -11.54
C ILE A 177 9.16 -12.12 -12.72
N HIS A 178 9.31 -10.98 -13.39
CA HIS A 178 10.02 -10.95 -14.67
C HIS A 178 10.55 -9.56 -15.01
N HIS A 179 11.54 -9.48 -15.91
CA HIS A 179 12.03 -8.20 -16.45
C HIS A 179 12.46 -7.20 -15.34
N GLY A 180 13.05 -7.68 -14.25
CA GLY A 180 13.73 -6.85 -13.26
C GLY A 180 15.24 -6.80 -13.55
N GLU A 181 15.93 -5.80 -13.01
CA GLU A 181 17.38 -5.63 -13.22
C GLU A 181 18.25 -6.44 -12.23
N HIS A 182 17.62 -7.12 -11.27
CA HIS A 182 18.25 -7.97 -10.25
C HIS A 182 17.53 -9.33 -10.14
N GLY A 183 17.82 -10.11 -9.09
CA GLY A 183 17.18 -11.40 -8.82
C GLY A 183 15.64 -11.33 -8.91
N GLY A 184 15.07 -12.29 -9.66
CA GLY A 184 13.63 -12.49 -9.79
C GLY A 184 13.02 -13.16 -8.56
#